data_AF-A0A934PL37-F1
#
_entry.id   AF-A0A934PL37-F1
#
_cell.length_a   1.000
_cell.length_b   1.000
_cell.length_c   1.000
_cell.angle_alpha   90.00
_cell.angle_beta   90.00
_cell.angle_gamma   90.00
#
_symmetry.space_group_name_H-M   'P 1'
#
loop_
_entity.id
_entity.type
_entity.pdbx_description
1 polymer ?
#
loop_
_entity_poly.entity_id
_entity_poly.type
_entity_poly.pdbx_seq_one_letter_code
_entity_poly.pdbx_strand_id
1 'polypeptide(L)'
;MLFKSKKIPLLFCFLFQLGLTAAYSQKEVAKESNIADKPLFRDPIYDGAADPVVIWNKKEKKWFMFYTNRRASDSTASGVSWVHGTKIGVAESTNGTHWTYKGVCNVDYTVPNITHWAPDVIEYKGVYHMYLTIVPGIFEDWYHPRYIIHLTSKNMMDWKFESQLKLASERCIDASVYQLPNGNWRMFYNNENDGKSIYYADSPDLYHWTDAGKKIVSDRGEGPKVFRWKNKNWMITDSWRGLNVYTSADFLNWKKQEKRILDEPGTGVDDQVVGNHPDVLVNEDKAYLFYFTHPGKTPENKGKDTYETRRSTIHLAELELVNGEMICNRNKAVEINLKKPKK
;
A
#
# COMPACT_ATOMS: atom_id res chain seq x y z
N MET A 1 -36.27 -25.00 -105.19
CA MET A 1 -35.96 -23.56 -105.17
C MET A 1 -36.28 -23.03 -103.79
N LEU A 2 -35.29 -22.38 -103.16
CA LEU A 2 -35.32 -21.40 -102.06
C LEU A 2 -36.42 -21.48 -100.99
N PHE A 3 -36.01 -21.51 -99.71
CA PHE A 3 -36.27 -20.37 -98.82
C PHE A 3 -35.18 -20.27 -97.74
N LYS A 4 -34.51 -19.11 -97.70
CA LYS A 4 -33.56 -18.67 -96.67
C LYS A 4 -34.34 -18.19 -95.44
N SER A 5 -33.86 -18.50 -94.24
CA SER A 5 -34.23 -17.79 -93.01
C SER A 5 -32.95 -17.48 -92.21
N LYS A 6 -32.76 -16.18 -91.93
CA LYS A 6 -31.61 -15.57 -91.25
C LYS A 6 -31.65 -15.91 -89.75
N LYS A 7 -30.50 -16.26 -89.17
CA LYS A 7 -30.28 -16.23 -87.72
C LYS A 7 -29.21 -15.18 -87.40
N ILE A 8 -29.57 -14.26 -86.50
CA ILE A 8 -28.72 -13.23 -85.90
C ILE A 8 -28.00 -13.89 -84.71
N PRO A 9 -26.68 -13.71 -84.50
CA PRO A 9 -26.00 -14.25 -83.33
C PRO A 9 -26.14 -13.30 -82.13
N LEU A 10 -26.57 -13.87 -81.01
CA LEU A 10 -26.65 -13.28 -79.68
C LEU A 10 -25.22 -13.14 -79.11
N LEU A 11 -24.82 -11.93 -78.75
CA LEU A 11 -23.55 -11.64 -78.07
C LEU A 11 -23.71 -11.95 -76.57
N PHE A 12 -23.04 -12.98 -76.06
CA PHE A 12 -22.99 -13.33 -74.63
C PHE A 12 -21.90 -12.51 -73.95
N CYS A 13 -22.28 -11.53 -73.12
CA CYS A 13 -21.38 -10.84 -72.21
C CYS A 13 -21.14 -11.69 -70.95
N PHE A 14 -19.90 -12.16 -70.77
CA PHE A 14 -19.43 -12.75 -69.51
C PHE A 14 -19.17 -11.64 -68.48
N LEU A 15 -19.97 -11.62 -67.41
CA LEU A 15 -19.74 -10.79 -66.22
C LEU A 15 -18.80 -11.54 -65.26
N PHE A 16 -17.58 -11.03 -65.12
CA PHE A 16 -16.60 -11.48 -64.13
C PHE A 16 -16.97 -10.90 -62.76
N GLN A 17 -17.51 -11.72 -61.85
CA GLN A 17 -17.70 -11.33 -60.44
C GLN A 17 -16.38 -11.47 -59.69
N LEU A 18 -15.71 -10.33 -59.43
CA LEU A 18 -14.66 -10.25 -58.42
C LEU A 18 -15.29 -10.36 -57.03
N GLY A 19 -15.11 -11.51 -56.37
CA GLY A 19 -15.40 -11.68 -54.96
C GLY A 19 -14.39 -10.91 -54.10
N LEU A 20 -14.80 -9.79 -53.53
CA LEU A 20 -14.09 -9.12 -52.45
C LEU A 20 -14.18 -9.98 -51.18
N THR A 21 -13.12 -10.71 -50.86
CA THR A 21 -12.94 -11.31 -49.54
C THR A 21 -12.55 -10.22 -48.55
N ALA A 22 -13.49 -9.77 -47.74
CA ALA A 22 -13.22 -8.92 -46.59
C ALA A 22 -12.44 -9.75 -45.55
N ALA A 23 -11.12 -9.60 -45.51
CA ALA A 23 -10.30 -10.09 -44.43
C ALA A 23 -10.61 -9.29 -43.15
N TYR A 24 -11.48 -9.84 -42.30
CA TYR A 24 -11.63 -9.34 -40.93
C TYR A 24 -10.34 -9.66 -40.17
N SER A 25 -9.47 -8.66 -40.04
CA SER A 25 -8.40 -8.68 -39.04
C SER A 25 -9.07 -8.62 -37.66
N GLN A 26 -9.18 -9.77 -36.98
CA GLN A 26 -9.33 -9.76 -35.53
C GLN A 26 -8.07 -9.09 -34.98
N LYS A 27 -8.21 -7.82 -34.55
CA LYS A 27 -7.28 -7.28 -33.57
C LYS A 27 -7.34 -8.23 -32.37
N GLU A 28 -6.32 -9.05 -32.17
CA GLU A 28 -6.03 -9.58 -30.85
C GLU A 28 -5.94 -8.36 -29.94
N VAL A 29 -6.96 -8.17 -29.10
CA VAL A 29 -6.84 -7.29 -27.95
C VAL A 29 -5.79 -7.99 -27.10
N ALA A 30 -4.54 -7.52 -27.18
CA ALA A 30 -3.48 -7.96 -26.31
C ALA A 30 -4.06 -7.94 -24.89
N LYS A 31 -4.19 -9.13 -24.29
CA LYS A 31 -4.65 -9.25 -22.91
C LYS A 31 -3.64 -8.44 -22.11
N GLU A 32 -4.05 -7.26 -21.63
CA GLU A 32 -3.25 -6.46 -20.71
C GLU A 32 -2.70 -7.42 -19.66
N SER A 33 -1.37 -7.57 -19.62
CA SER A 33 -0.76 -8.47 -18.67
C SER A 33 -1.08 -7.89 -17.30
N ASN A 34 -1.77 -8.66 -16.45
CA ASN A 34 -2.11 -8.23 -15.08
C ASN A 34 -0.87 -8.28 -14.17
N ILE A 35 0.31 -7.98 -14.70
CA ILE A 35 1.57 -8.02 -13.97
C ILE A 35 1.81 -6.64 -13.39
N ALA A 36 2.04 -6.59 -12.08
CA ALA A 36 2.33 -5.33 -11.40
C ALA A 36 3.67 -4.74 -11.82
N ASP A 37 3.73 -3.41 -11.88
CA ASP A 37 4.97 -2.68 -12.10
C ASP A 37 6.01 -2.98 -11.00
N LYS A 38 7.30 -2.93 -11.37
CA LYS A 38 8.44 -3.06 -10.46
C LYS A 38 9.51 -2.01 -10.81
N PRO A 39 9.72 -0.97 -9.97
CA PRO A 39 9.00 -0.65 -8.74
C PRO A 39 7.51 -0.40 -8.99
N LEU A 40 6.67 -0.61 -7.96
CA LEU A 40 5.23 -0.44 -8.09
C LEU A 40 4.85 1.05 -8.20
N PHE A 41 5.49 1.90 -7.39
CA PHE A 41 5.21 3.32 -7.38
C PHE A 41 6.40 4.15 -6.89
N ARG A 42 6.59 5.32 -7.52
CA ARG A 42 7.51 6.38 -7.10
C ARG A 42 6.74 7.69 -7.02
N ASP A 43 6.94 8.43 -5.93
CA ASP A 43 6.32 9.75 -5.77
C ASP A 43 6.96 10.75 -6.73
N PRO A 44 6.21 11.39 -7.64
CA PRO A 44 6.79 12.28 -8.64
C PRO A 44 7.15 13.67 -8.09
N ILE A 45 6.81 13.98 -6.84
CA ILE A 45 6.98 15.32 -6.26
C ILE A 45 8.28 15.40 -5.45
N TYR A 46 8.48 14.47 -4.53
CA TYR A 46 9.59 14.45 -3.60
C TYR A 46 10.43 13.16 -3.65
N ASP A 47 10.00 12.14 -4.41
CA ASP A 47 10.65 10.82 -4.56
C ASP A 47 10.88 10.08 -3.22
N GLY A 48 10.00 10.32 -2.25
CA GLY A 48 10.07 9.75 -0.90
C GLY A 48 8.79 9.03 -0.48
N ALA A 49 8.25 8.15 -1.33
CA ALA A 49 7.05 7.37 -1.02
C ALA A 49 7.37 6.26 -0.01
N ALA A 50 6.68 6.24 1.13
CA ALA A 50 6.91 5.26 2.20
C ALA A 50 5.59 4.90 2.93
N ASP A 51 5.62 3.85 3.75
CA ASP A 51 4.53 3.47 4.65
C ASP A 51 3.16 3.39 3.95
N PRO A 52 3.00 2.55 2.91
CA PRO A 52 1.79 2.52 2.10
C PRO A 52 0.59 1.98 2.88
N VAL A 53 -0.63 2.37 2.50
CA VAL A 53 -1.87 1.62 2.83
C VAL A 53 -2.84 1.63 1.65
N VAL A 54 -3.38 0.47 1.29
CA VAL A 54 -4.22 0.29 0.10
C VAL A 54 -5.68 0.01 0.47
N ILE A 55 -6.61 0.80 -0.08
CA ILE A 55 -8.04 0.67 0.18
C ILE A 55 -8.91 1.05 -1.02
N TRP A 56 -10.08 0.43 -1.13
CA TRP A 56 -11.04 0.69 -2.20
C TRP A 56 -11.87 1.97 -1.98
N ASN A 57 -11.83 2.87 -2.96
CA ASN A 57 -12.73 4.01 -3.05
C ASN A 57 -14.05 3.61 -3.70
N LYS A 58 -15.13 3.57 -2.91
CA LYS A 58 -16.47 3.18 -3.36
C LYS A 58 -17.06 4.18 -4.36
N LYS A 59 -16.77 5.48 -4.18
CA LYS A 59 -17.31 6.56 -5.03
C LYS A 59 -16.61 6.58 -6.38
N GLU A 60 -15.27 6.56 -6.36
CA GLU A 60 -14.47 6.64 -7.58
C GLU A 60 -14.28 5.29 -8.28
N LYS A 61 -14.61 4.18 -7.61
CA LYS A 61 -14.41 2.82 -8.09
C LYS A 61 -12.97 2.57 -8.52
N LYS A 62 -12.03 3.01 -7.68
CA LYS A 62 -10.60 2.84 -7.81
C LYS A 62 -10.00 2.41 -6.48
N TRP A 63 -8.88 1.73 -6.53
CA TRP A 63 -8.01 1.50 -5.39
C TRP A 63 -7.17 2.74 -5.14
N PHE A 64 -7.13 3.20 -3.91
CA PHE A 64 -6.24 4.26 -3.46
C PHE A 64 -5.12 3.65 -2.63
N MET A 65 -3.91 4.16 -2.83
CA MET A 65 -2.76 3.91 -1.99
C MET A 65 -2.40 5.23 -1.33
N PHE A 66 -2.54 5.30 -0.02
CA PHE A 66 -1.99 6.39 0.77
C PHE A 66 -0.56 6.07 1.11
N TYR A 67 0.30 7.07 1.20
CA TYR A 67 1.69 6.90 1.60
C TYR A 67 2.20 8.11 2.37
N THR A 68 3.09 7.87 3.32
CA THR A 68 3.96 8.92 3.86
C THR A 68 4.78 9.49 2.71
N ASN A 69 4.69 10.79 2.49
CA ASN A 69 5.59 11.48 1.57
C ASN A 69 6.79 12.03 2.34
N ARG A 70 7.99 12.00 1.77
CA ARG A 70 9.24 12.51 2.39
C ARG A 70 9.99 13.34 1.37
N ARG A 71 10.56 14.47 1.77
CA ARG A 71 11.29 15.40 0.92
C ARG A 71 12.68 14.88 0.52
N ALA A 72 12.78 13.71 -0.10
CA ALA A 72 14.06 13.09 -0.41
C ALA A 72 14.94 13.94 -1.35
N SER A 73 14.31 14.68 -2.27
CA SER A 73 14.96 15.62 -3.20
C SER A 73 15.37 16.97 -2.59
N ASP A 74 15.08 17.22 -1.31
CA ASP A 74 15.44 18.47 -0.64
C ASP A 74 16.94 18.50 -0.29
N SER A 75 17.70 19.26 -1.09
CA SER A 75 19.15 19.44 -0.90
C SER A 75 19.50 20.35 0.26
N THR A 76 18.53 21.06 0.83
CA THR A 76 18.72 21.93 1.99
C THR A 76 18.45 21.23 3.32
N ALA A 77 17.85 20.04 3.28
CA ALA A 77 17.54 19.27 4.48
C ALA A 77 18.80 18.78 5.21
N SER A 78 18.87 19.10 6.49
CA SER A 78 19.86 18.67 7.49
C SER A 78 19.32 17.50 8.32
N GLY A 79 20.19 16.55 8.65
CA GLY A 79 19.83 15.40 9.48
C GLY A 79 18.60 14.66 8.96
N VAL A 80 17.58 14.49 9.80
CA VAL A 80 16.34 13.81 9.41
C VAL A 80 15.21 14.75 8.99
N SER A 81 15.49 16.04 8.81
CA SER A 81 14.45 17.02 8.46
C SER A 81 13.71 16.70 7.15
N TRP A 82 14.35 15.98 6.22
CA TRP A 82 13.73 15.52 4.97
C TRP A 82 12.57 14.54 5.17
N VAL A 83 12.45 13.86 6.32
CA VAL A 83 11.32 12.97 6.61
C VAL A 83 10.08 13.69 7.16
N HIS A 84 10.21 14.99 7.46
CA HIS A 84 9.16 15.80 8.09
C HIS A 84 8.46 16.73 7.11
N GLY A 85 7.43 17.47 7.54
CA GLY A 85 6.79 18.61 6.86
C GLY A 85 6.05 18.28 5.57
N THR A 86 5.41 17.12 5.52
CA THR A 86 4.71 16.61 4.34
C THR A 86 3.32 16.11 4.70
N LYS A 87 2.42 16.22 3.73
CA LYS A 87 1.08 15.62 3.79
C LYS A 87 1.13 14.16 3.30
N ILE A 88 0.09 13.39 3.61
CA ILE A 88 -0.10 12.05 3.03
C ILE A 88 -0.34 12.17 1.53
N GLY A 89 0.49 11.51 0.74
CA GLY A 89 0.30 11.36 -0.70
C GLY A 89 -0.73 10.29 -1.02
N VAL A 90 -1.34 10.39 -2.20
CA VAL A 90 -2.33 9.45 -2.71
C VAL A 90 -1.96 9.07 -4.14
N ALA A 91 -1.88 7.77 -4.40
CA ALA A 91 -1.85 7.19 -5.73
C ALA A 91 -3.15 6.39 -5.97
N GLU A 92 -3.53 6.20 -7.23
CA GLU A 92 -4.73 5.44 -7.58
C GLU A 92 -4.46 4.38 -8.65
N SER A 93 -5.27 3.32 -8.62
CA SER A 93 -5.23 2.22 -9.58
C SER A 93 -6.62 1.64 -9.81
N THR A 94 -6.87 1.06 -10.99
CA THR A 94 -8.14 0.37 -11.28
C THR A 94 -8.11 -1.09 -10.81
N ASN A 95 -6.95 -1.74 -10.89
CA ASN A 95 -6.76 -3.18 -10.70
C ASN A 95 -5.51 -3.53 -9.88
N GLY A 96 -4.71 -2.54 -9.46
CA GLY A 96 -3.49 -2.72 -8.68
C GLY A 96 -2.21 -2.96 -9.50
N THR A 97 -2.27 -3.04 -10.83
CA THR A 97 -1.08 -3.31 -11.66
C THR A 97 -0.22 -2.06 -11.87
N HIS A 98 -0.87 -0.95 -12.19
CA HIS A 98 -0.26 0.35 -12.45
C HIS A 98 -0.85 1.39 -11.49
N TRP A 99 0.00 2.26 -10.96
CA TRP A 99 -0.39 3.29 -9.99
C TRP A 99 -0.02 4.67 -10.50
N THR A 100 -0.97 5.60 -10.45
CA THR A 100 -0.75 6.98 -10.86
C THR A 100 -0.92 7.93 -9.68
N TYR A 101 -0.06 8.96 -9.61
CA TYR A 101 -0.17 9.99 -8.60
C TYR A 101 -1.51 10.73 -8.72
N LYS A 102 -2.21 10.87 -7.60
CA LYS A 102 -3.52 11.53 -7.52
C LYS A 102 -3.43 12.90 -6.84
N GLY A 103 -2.57 13.04 -5.84
CA GLY A 103 -2.48 14.27 -5.05
C GLY A 103 -2.07 14.00 -3.61
N VAL A 104 -2.41 14.94 -2.73
CA VAL A 104 -2.20 14.82 -1.28
C VAL A 104 -3.53 15.00 -0.53
N CYS A 105 -3.65 14.38 0.64
CA CYS A 105 -4.81 14.54 1.51
C CYS A 105 -4.92 15.97 2.05
N ASN A 106 -6.14 16.47 2.13
CA ASN A 106 -6.51 17.63 2.92
C ASN A 106 -6.97 17.17 4.30
N VAL A 107 -6.26 17.58 5.35
CA VAL A 107 -6.52 17.18 6.74
C VAL A 107 -6.90 18.42 7.54
N ASP A 108 -8.09 18.42 8.13
CA ASP A 108 -8.61 19.50 8.97
C ASP A 108 -8.02 19.46 10.38
N TYR A 109 -6.69 19.49 10.46
CA TYR A 109 -5.93 19.53 11.69
C TYR A 109 -4.64 20.30 11.44
N THR A 110 -4.40 21.37 12.20
CA THR A 110 -3.28 22.28 11.95
C THR A 110 -2.44 22.47 13.18
N VAL A 111 -1.15 22.17 13.04
CA VAL A 111 -0.07 22.65 13.92
C VAL A 111 1.05 23.19 13.02
N PRO A 112 1.93 24.08 13.51
CA PRO A 112 3.02 24.61 12.70
C PRO A 112 3.91 23.50 12.11
N ASN A 113 4.20 23.57 10.82
CA ASN A 113 5.09 22.64 10.10
C ASN A 113 4.73 21.16 10.30
N ILE A 114 3.43 20.85 10.35
CA ILE A 114 2.91 19.50 10.59
C ILE A 114 3.49 18.47 9.62
N THR A 115 3.82 17.31 10.16
CA THR A 115 4.19 16.12 9.39
C THR A 115 3.14 15.04 9.59
N HIS A 116 2.76 14.37 8.50
CA HIS A 116 1.86 13.23 8.51
C HIS A 116 2.63 11.94 8.18
N TRP A 117 2.55 10.93 9.06
CA TRP A 117 3.22 9.65 8.89
C TRP A 117 2.26 8.46 9.00
N ALA A 118 2.57 7.40 8.26
CA ALA A 118 2.06 6.04 8.39
C ALA A 118 0.55 5.97 8.67
N PRO A 119 -0.28 6.35 7.69
CA PRO A 119 -1.72 6.26 7.83
C PRO A 119 -2.17 4.80 7.85
N ASP A 120 -3.14 4.46 8.69
CA ASP A 120 -3.95 3.25 8.50
C ASP A 120 -5.41 3.66 8.24
N VAL A 121 -5.96 3.14 7.16
CA VAL A 121 -7.26 3.54 6.63
C VAL A 121 -8.17 2.33 6.53
N ILE A 122 -9.37 2.46 7.11
CA ILE A 122 -10.42 1.44 7.04
C ILE A 122 -11.75 2.08 6.61
N GLU A 123 -12.68 1.25 6.16
CA GLU A 123 -14.04 1.67 5.88
C GLU A 123 -15.01 0.93 6.81
N TYR A 124 -15.94 1.68 7.39
CA TYR A 124 -17.01 1.12 8.20
C TYR A 124 -18.31 1.89 7.96
N LYS A 125 -19.38 1.15 7.61
CA LYS A 125 -20.74 1.68 7.43
C LYS A 125 -20.84 2.93 6.54
N GLY A 126 -20.06 2.99 5.47
CA GLY A 126 -20.06 4.08 4.49
C GLY A 126 -19.13 5.26 4.84
N VAL A 127 -18.37 5.17 5.93
CA VAL A 127 -17.42 6.19 6.36
C VAL A 127 -16.01 5.61 6.34
N TYR A 128 -15.06 6.38 5.81
CA TYR A 128 -13.64 6.05 5.91
C TYR A 128 -13.06 6.64 7.19
N HIS A 129 -12.28 5.85 7.91
CA HIS A 129 -11.57 6.26 9.11
C HIS A 129 -10.08 6.16 8.83
N MET A 130 -9.32 7.20 9.19
CA MET A 130 -7.87 7.19 9.15
C MET A 130 -7.33 7.42 10.56
N TYR A 131 -6.34 6.63 10.94
CA TYR A 131 -5.54 6.84 12.14
C TYR A 131 -4.15 7.21 11.68
N LEU A 132 -3.77 8.45 11.99
CA LEU A 132 -2.62 9.10 11.39
C LEU A 132 -1.63 9.56 12.46
N THR A 133 -0.36 9.22 12.27
CA THR A 133 0.70 9.74 13.14
C THR A 133 1.00 11.19 12.77
N ILE A 134 0.97 12.06 13.77
CA ILE A 134 1.33 13.47 13.67
C ILE A 134 2.67 13.70 14.35
N VAL A 135 3.59 14.35 13.64
CA VAL A 135 4.78 14.98 14.23
C VAL A 135 4.61 16.51 14.11
N PRO A 136 4.56 17.25 15.23
CA PRO A 136 4.23 18.67 15.25
C PRO A 136 5.45 19.54 14.94
N GLY A 137 6.06 19.33 13.78
CA GLY A 137 7.19 20.13 13.34
C GLY A 137 8.09 19.45 12.31
N ILE A 138 9.14 20.17 11.94
CA ILE A 138 10.28 19.69 11.16
C ILE A 138 11.48 19.71 12.10
N PHE A 139 12.08 18.54 12.29
CA PHE A 139 13.19 18.34 13.21
C PHE A 139 14.40 17.71 12.50
N GLU A 140 15.60 18.00 12.98
CA GLU A 140 16.86 17.48 12.44
C GLU A 140 17.31 16.18 13.13
N ASP A 141 16.70 15.83 14.26
CA ASP A 141 16.92 14.58 15.00
C ASP A 141 15.60 13.83 15.28
N TRP A 142 15.69 12.69 15.97
CA TRP A 142 14.56 11.80 16.18
C TRP A 142 13.75 12.06 17.45
N TYR A 143 14.28 12.67 18.52
CA TYR A 143 13.65 12.63 19.84
C TYR A 143 12.63 13.76 20.05
N HIS A 144 11.52 13.70 19.31
CA HIS A 144 10.43 14.70 19.35
C HIS A 144 9.04 14.10 19.66
N PRO A 145 8.05 14.92 20.03
CA PRO A 145 6.68 14.45 20.25
C PRO A 145 6.08 13.83 18.98
N ARG A 146 5.19 12.85 19.18
CA ARG A 146 4.37 12.27 18.12
C ARG A 146 3.19 11.51 18.70
N TYR A 147 2.05 11.66 18.07
CA TYR A 147 0.78 11.14 18.57
C TYR A 147 -0.11 10.75 17.41
N ILE A 148 -1.11 9.93 17.70
CA ILE A 148 -2.06 9.44 16.70
C ILE A 148 -3.34 10.25 16.78
N ILE A 149 -3.82 10.75 15.65
CA ILE A 149 -5.14 11.38 15.52
C ILE A 149 -6.09 10.47 14.75
N HIS A 150 -7.38 10.61 15.06
CA HIS A 150 -8.48 9.99 14.33
C HIS A 150 -9.11 11.01 13.39
N LEU A 151 -9.25 10.61 12.13
CA LEU A 151 -9.86 11.37 11.06
C LEU A 151 -11.00 10.58 10.40
N THR A 152 -12.00 11.27 9.86
CA THR A 152 -13.06 10.65 9.03
C THR A 152 -13.16 11.30 7.65
N SER A 153 -13.59 10.52 6.65
CA SER A 153 -13.82 11.02 5.30
C SER A 153 -14.95 10.28 4.59
N LYS A 154 -15.56 10.96 3.60
CA LYS A 154 -16.52 10.36 2.64
C LYS A 154 -15.92 10.18 1.23
N ASN A 155 -14.81 10.85 0.93
CA ASN A 155 -14.20 10.84 -0.41
C ASN A 155 -12.73 10.42 -0.41
N MET A 156 -12.14 10.20 0.77
CA MET A 156 -10.74 9.81 0.98
C MET A 156 -9.68 10.87 0.59
N MET A 157 -10.10 12.09 0.28
CA MET A 157 -9.22 13.22 0.01
C MET A 157 -9.34 14.32 1.08
N ASP A 158 -10.56 14.60 1.53
CA ASP A 158 -10.85 15.56 2.60
C ASP A 158 -11.15 14.82 3.90
N TRP A 159 -10.35 15.11 4.92
CA TRP A 159 -10.36 14.42 6.20
C TRP A 159 -10.72 15.37 7.32
N LYS A 160 -11.85 15.09 7.97
CA LYS A 160 -12.33 15.79 9.15
C LYS A 160 -11.61 15.25 10.37
N PHE A 161 -11.09 16.13 11.22
CA PHE A 161 -10.57 15.74 12.53
C PHE A 161 -11.69 15.34 13.49
N GLU A 162 -11.50 14.22 14.19
CA GLU A 162 -12.42 13.76 15.24
C GLU A 162 -11.77 13.85 16.62
N SER A 163 -10.57 13.29 16.80
CA SER A 163 -9.91 13.29 18.11
C SER A 163 -8.39 13.06 18.02
N GLN A 164 -7.68 13.45 19.06
CA GLN A 164 -6.32 12.95 19.34
C GLN A 164 -6.43 11.80 20.34
N LEU A 165 -5.75 10.69 20.08
CA LEU A 165 -5.81 9.50 20.92
C LEU A 165 -4.94 9.66 22.17
N LYS A 166 -5.48 9.24 23.31
CA LYS A 166 -4.73 9.10 24.57
C LYS A 166 -4.23 7.66 24.68
N LEU A 167 -2.98 7.45 24.30
CA LEU A 167 -2.32 6.13 24.29
C LEU A 167 -1.26 6.04 25.39
N ALA A 168 -0.48 4.96 25.41
CA ALA A 168 0.47 4.68 26.48
C ALA A 168 1.56 5.75 26.68
N SER A 169 1.86 6.58 25.67
CA SER A 169 2.78 7.72 25.80
C SER A 169 2.60 8.78 24.71
N GLU A 170 3.28 9.91 24.85
CA GLU A 170 3.38 11.00 23.83
C GLU A 170 4.36 10.68 22.68
N ARG A 171 4.67 9.40 22.49
CA ARG A 171 5.55 8.88 21.44
C ARG A 171 5.02 7.58 20.86
N CYS A 172 3.74 7.57 20.52
CA CYS A 172 3.05 6.47 19.89
C CYS A 172 2.84 6.76 18.39
N ILE A 173 3.11 5.76 17.55
CA ILE A 173 3.05 5.85 16.08
C ILE A 173 2.44 4.59 15.46
N ASP A 174 2.21 4.65 14.15
CA ASP A 174 1.94 3.51 13.28
C ASP A 174 0.75 2.66 13.75
N ALA A 175 -0.44 3.24 13.69
CA ALA A 175 -1.67 2.50 13.98
C ALA A 175 -1.88 1.37 12.96
N SER A 176 -2.46 0.26 13.40
CA SER A 176 -3.18 -0.68 12.56
C SER A 176 -4.48 -1.09 13.24
N VAL A 177 -5.60 -0.78 12.60
CA VAL A 177 -6.93 -1.00 13.15
C VAL A 177 -7.57 -2.23 12.53
N TYR A 178 -8.07 -3.11 13.39
CA TYR A 178 -8.68 -4.37 13.02
C TYR A 178 -9.98 -4.59 13.79
N GLN A 179 -11.01 -5.10 13.12
CA GLN A 179 -12.26 -5.49 13.78
C GLN A 179 -12.13 -6.90 14.35
N LEU A 180 -12.24 -7.03 15.66
CA LEU A 180 -12.19 -8.31 16.36
C LEU A 180 -13.45 -9.16 16.07
N PRO A 181 -13.40 -10.49 16.28
CA PRO A 181 -14.55 -11.38 16.05
C PRO A 181 -15.81 -11.03 16.87
N ASN A 182 -15.65 -10.31 17.98
CA ASN A 182 -16.76 -9.85 18.82
C ASN A 182 -17.44 -8.56 18.27
N GLY A 183 -16.94 -8.00 17.17
CA GLY A 183 -17.47 -6.79 16.54
C GLY A 183 -16.83 -5.48 17.03
N ASN A 184 -16.10 -5.50 18.15
CA ASN A 184 -15.32 -4.35 18.62
C ASN A 184 -14.05 -4.16 17.77
N TRP A 185 -13.44 -3.01 17.90
CA TRP A 185 -12.24 -2.62 17.19
C TRP A 185 -11.04 -2.65 18.11
N ARG A 186 -9.90 -3.07 17.56
CA ARG A 186 -8.60 -2.99 18.20
C ARG A 186 -7.64 -2.22 17.31
N MET A 187 -6.96 -1.25 17.90
CA MET A 187 -5.81 -0.59 17.31
C MET A 187 -4.57 -1.22 17.90
N PHE A 188 -3.67 -1.68 17.05
CA PHE A 188 -2.29 -2.00 17.39
C PHE A 188 -1.43 -0.78 17.05
N TYR A 189 -0.47 -0.45 17.91
CA TYR A 189 0.38 0.71 17.67
C TYR A 189 1.77 0.51 18.27
N ASN A 190 2.75 1.23 17.73
CA ASN A 190 4.10 1.23 18.26
C ASN A 190 4.26 2.23 19.41
N ASN A 191 4.84 1.80 20.53
CA ASN A 191 5.22 2.66 21.64
C ASN A 191 6.75 2.84 21.64
N GLU A 192 7.23 3.98 21.14
CA GLU A 192 8.66 4.22 21.02
C GLU A 192 9.36 4.29 22.38
N ASN A 193 8.68 4.87 23.38
CA ASN A 193 9.25 5.07 24.72
C ASN A 193 9.46 3.77 25.49
N ASP A 194 8.74 2.72 25.12
CA ASP A 194 8.93 1.38 25.70
C ASP A 194 9.61 0.43 24.69
N GLY A 195 10.78 0.85 24.23
CA GLY A 195 11.66 0.02 23.41
C GLY A 195 11.10 -0.31 22.03
N LYS A 196 10.26 0.58 21.45
CA LYS A 196 9.65 0.36 20.13
C LYS A 196 8.83 -0.95 20.09
N SER A 197 8.05 -1.19 21.14
CA SER A 197 7.21 -2.39 21.27
C SER A 197 5.79 -2.14 20.77
N ILE A 198 5.02 -3.21 20.53
CA ILE A 198 3.63 -3.09 20.06
C ILE A 198 2.66 -3.20 21.24
N TYR A 199 1.77 -2.22 21.32
CA TYR A 199 0.69 -2.08 22.28
C TYR A 199 -0.66 -2.18 21.57
N TYR A 200 -1.75 -2.13 22.34
CA TYR A 200 -3.08 -2.02 21.77
C TYR A 200 -4.04 -1.13 22.59
N ALA A 201 -5.03 -0.60 21.90
CA ALA A 201 -6.21 0.06 22.46
C ALA A 201 -7.48 -0.57 21.84
N ASP A 202 -8.59 -0.56 22.58
CA ASP A 202 -9.87 -1.11 22.12
C ASP A 202 -10.93 -0.01 22.00
N SER A 203 -11.85 -0.17 21.04
CA SER A 203 -12.96 0.75 20.80
C SER A 203 -14.24 0.00 20.42
N PRO A 204 -15.42 0.39 20.96
CA PRO A 204 -16.69 -0.18 20.51
C PRO A 204 -17.16 0.40 19.17
N ASP A 205 -16.66 1.56 18.74
CA ASP A 205 -17.30 2.37 17.70
C ASP A 205 -16.36 3.10 16.74
N LEU A 206 -15.03 2.95 16.89
CA LEU A 206 -13.97 3.70 16.19
C LEU A 206 -13.75 5.15 16.64
N TYR A 207 -14.56 5.69 17.55
CA TYR A 207 -14.42 7.06 18.03
C TYR A 207 -13.86 7.10 19.45
N HIS A 208 -14.31 6.19 20.30
CA HIS A 208 -13.93 6.14 21.71
C HIS A 208 -12.94 5.01 21.95
N TRP A 209 -11.68 5.37 22.17
CA TRP A 209 -10.59 4.41 22.38
C TRP A 209 -10.20 4.34 23.86
N THR A 210 -10.05 3.12 24.36
CA THR A 210 -9.48 2.83 25.68
C THR A 210 -8.14 2.14 25.49
N ASP A 211 -7.06 2.81 25.88
CA ASP A 211 -5.74 2.20 25.88
C ASP A 211 -5.68 1.04 26.90
N ALA A 212 -5.10 -0.08 26.49
CA ALA A 212 -4.96 -1.23 27.38
C ALA A 212 -3.75 -1.10 28.33
N GLY A 213 -2.83 -0.16 28.08
CA GLY A 213 -1.60 0.00 28.83
C GLY A 213 -0.67 -1.21 28.74
N LYS A 214 -0.88 -2.10 27.76
CA LYS A 214 -0.26 -3.42 27.70
C LYS A 214 0.52 -3.65 26.42
N LYS A 215 1.79 -4.01 26.60
CA LYS A 215 2.66 -4.57 25.57
C LYS A 215 2.22 -5.99 25.18
N ILE A 216 2.12 -6.26 23.88
CA ILE A 216 1.76 -7.57 23.34
C ILE A 216 2.82 -8.17 22.41
N VAL A 217 3.72 -7.35 21.86
CA VAL A 217 4.94 -7.79 21.17
C VAL A 217 6.11 -6.95 21.70
N SER A 218 7.13 -7.61 22.25
CA SER A 218 8.30 -6.96 22.85
C SER A 218 9.50 -6.83 21.91
N ASP A 219 9.48 -7.51 20.76
CA ASP A 219 10.48 -7.30 19.73
C ASP A 219 10.50 -5.82 19.33
N ARG A 220 11.71 -5.26 19.26
CA ARG A 220 11.93 -3.89 18.80
C ARG A 220 11.54 -3.78 17.32
N GLY A 221 10.62 -2.87 16.99
CA GLY A 221 10.15 -2.65 15.63
C GLY A 221 9.11 -1.51 15.51
N GLU A 222 8.49 -1.37 14.35
CA GLU A 222 7.40 -0.42 14.09
C GLU A 222 6.47 -0.93 12.98
N GLY A 223 5.53 -0.10 12.51
CA GLY A 223 4.61 -0.47 11.42
C GLY A 223 3.86 -1.79 11.63
N PRO A 224 3.15 -2.02 12.76
CA PRO A 224 2.34 -3.22 12.89
C PRO A 224 1.26 -3.22 11.82
N LYS A 225 1.09 -4.33 11.09
CA LYS A 225 -0.09 -4.57 10.24
C LYS A 225 -0.77 -5.86 10.62
N VAL A 226 -2.03 -5.78 11.06
CA VAL A 226 -2.84 -6.94 11.46
C VAL A 226 -3.88 -7.28 10.40
N PHE A 227 -3.96 -8.57 10.06
CA PHE A 227 -4.90 -9.09 9.07
C PHE A 227 -5.22 -10.57 9.32
N ARG A 228 -6.28 -11.06 8.68
CA ARG A 228 -6.67 -12.47 8.72
C ARG A 228 -6.56 -13.09 7.34
N TRP A 229 -5.83 -14.19 7.23
CA TRP A 229 -5.62 -14.90 5.96
C TRP A 229 -5.35 -16.39 6.20
N LYS A 230 -5.89 -17.25 5.33
CA LYS A 230 -5.86 -18.73 5.44
C LYS A 230 -6.20 -19.22 6.86
N ASN A 231 -7.30 -18.71 7.41
CA ASN A 231 -7.85 -19.03 8.74
C ASN A 231 -6.97 -18.69 9.96
N LYS A 232 -5.88 -17.96 9.77
CA LYS A 232 -5.00 -17.48 10.86
C LYS A 232 -5.05 -15.97 10.97
N ASN A 233 -4.76 -15.46 12.17
CA ASN A 233 -4.56 -14.03 12.40
C ASN A 233 -3.06 -13.75 12.39
N TRP A 234 -2.67 -12.74 11.61
CA TRP A 234 -1.30 -12.39 11.35
C TRP A 234 -1.01 -10.96 11.82
N MET A 235 0.21 -10.74 12.25
CA MET A 235 0.79 -9.41 12.41
C MET A 235 2.14 -9.41 11.71
N ILE A 236 2.42 -8.37 10.95
CA ILE A 236 3.76 -8.10 10.40
C ILE A 236 4.25 -6.78 11.00
N THR A 237 5.53 -6.70 11.36
CA THR A 237 6.14 -5.46 11.86
C THR A 237 7.47 -5.22 11.17
N ASP A 238 7.82 -3.96 10.93
CA ASP A 238 9.15 -3.57 10.49
C ASP A 238 10.16 -3.69 11.63
N SER A 239 11.32 -4.29 11.36
CA SER A 239 12.44 -4.39 12.30
C SER A 239 13.70 -3.68 11.82
N TRP A 240 13.60 -2.91 10.73
CA TRP A 240 14.68 -2.25 9.98
C TRP A 240 15.76 -3.22 9.46
N ARG A 241 15.41 -4.50 9.36
CA ARG A 241 16.24 -5.60 8.84
C ARG A 241 15.35 -6.68 8.21
N GLY A 242 14.38 -6.23 7.44
CA GLY A 242 13.22 -7.01 7.01
C GLY A 242 12.11 -7.03 8.05
N LEU A 243 11.07 -7.79 7.75
CA LEU A 243 9.80 -7.77 8.47
C LEU A 243 9.62 -9.02 9.33
N ASN A 244 9.34 -8.81 10.61
CA ASN A 244 8.94 -9.92 11.49
C ASN A 244 7.51 -10.35 11.17
N VAL A 245 7.24 -11.64 11.28
CA VAL A 245 5.90 -12.21 11.12
C VAL A 245 5.46 -12.87 12.42
N TYR A 246 4.21 -12.64 12.81
CA TYR A 246 3.60 -13.22 14.00
C TYR A 246 2.25 -13.85 13.66
N THR A 247 1.87 -14.84 14.45
CA THR A 247 0.53 -15.44 14.42
C THR A 247 -0.11 -15.38 15.79
N SER A 248 -1.43 -15.24 15.84
CA SER A 248 -2.18 -15.26 17.10
C SER A 248 -3.53 -15.96 16.95
N ALA A 249 -3.98 -16.62 18.02
CA ALA A 249 -5.34 -17.16 18.11
C ALA A 249 -6.35 -16.13 18.66
N ASP A 250 -5.89 -15.15 19.42
CA ASP A 250 -6.73 -14.29 20.29
C ASP A 250 -6.43 -12.79 20.16
N PHE A 251 -5.53 -12.40 19.25
CA PHE A 251 -5.09 -11.01 19.05
C PHE A 251 -4.41 -10.37 20.25
N LEU A 252 -3.95 -11.18 21.20
CA LEU A 252 -3.23 -10.75 22.42
C LEU A 252 -1.89 -11.45 22.55
N ASN A 253 -1.88 -12.77 22.33
CA ASN A 253 -0.70 -13.61 22.44
C ASN A 253 -0.17 -13.89 21.04
N TRP A 254 0.94 -13.24 20.69
CA TRP A 254 1.54 -13.31 19.36
C TRP A 254 2.77 -14.22 19.37
N LYS A 255 2.70 -15.31 18.59
CA LYS A 255 3.82 -16.22 18.36
C LYS A 255 4.61 -15.76 17.14
N LYS A 256 5.87 -15.39 17.36
CA LYS A 256 6.81 -15.00 16.31
C LYS A 256 7.19 -16.20 15.43
N GLN A 257 7.23 -15.98 14.13
CA GLN A 257 7.88 -16.87 13.17
C GLN A 257 9.40 -16.67 13.26
N GLU A 258 10.17 -17.75 13.16
CA GLU A 258 11.63 -17.69 13.28
C GLU A 258 12.27 -16.82 12.20
N LYS A 259 11.85 -17.02 10.94
CA LYS A 259 12.36 -16.29 9.79
C LYS A 259 11.55 -15.01 9.53
N ARG A 260 12.27 -13.93 9.25
CA ARG A 260 11.71 -12.71 8.69
C ARG A 260 11.40 -12.91 7.21
N ILE A 261 10.60 -11.99 6.67
CA ILE A 261 10.44 -11.82 5.22
C ILE A 261 11.11 -10.51 4.81
N LEU A 262 11.55 -10.41 3.55
CA LEU A 262 12.21 -9.20 3.00
C LEU A 262 13.48 -8.75 3.75
N ASP A 263 14.15 -9.65 4.47
CA ASP A 263 15.42 -9.40 5.14
C ASP A 263 16.65 -9.61 4.24
N GLU A 264 16.46 -10.25 3.08
CA GLU A 264 17.45 -10.38 2.03
C GLU A 264 17.11 -9.46 0.84
N PRO A 265 18.12 -8.80 0.21
CA PRO A 265 17.96 -8.07 -1.05
C PRO A 265 17.25 -8.86 -2.17
N GLY A 266 16.45 -8.18 -2.97
CA GLY A 266 15.88 -8.71 -4.21
C GLY A 266 16.76 -8.38 -5.41
N THR A 267 16.23 -8.69 -6.60
CA THR A 267 16.90 -8.43 -7.89
C THR A 267 16.21 -7.36 -8.73
N GLY A 268 15.01 -6.93 -8.33
CA GLY A 268 14.25 -5.90 -9.04
C GLY A 268 14.92 -4.53 -8.96
N VAL A 269 14.64 -3.67 -9.94
CA VAL A 269 15.06 -2.27 -9.88
C VAL A 269 14.49 -1.64 -8.61
N ASP A 270 15.33 -0.90 -7.89
CA ASP A 270 15.01 -0.27 -6.61
C ASP A 270 14.62 -1.23 -5.46
N ASP A 271 14.71 -2.55 -5.68
CA ASP A 271 14.32 -3.59 -4.72
C ASP A 271 15.54 -4.45 -4.31
N GLN A 272 16.68 -3.81 -4.02
CA GLN A 272 17.98 -4.47 -3.79
C GLN A 272 18.51 -4.27 -2.36
N VAL A 273 17.62 -3.91 -1.44
CA VAL A 273 17.89 -3.73 0.00
C VAL A 273 16.76 -4.36 0.81
N VAL A 274 16.84 -4.34 2.14
CA VAL A 274 15.76 -4.85 2.99
C VAL A 274 14.45 -4.08 2.78
N GLY A 275 13.32 -4.80 2.82
CA GLY A 275 11.99 -4.18 2.77
C GLY A 275 11.57 -3.61 4.13
N ASN A 276 10.78 -2.54 4.10
CA ASN A 276 10.38 -1.75 5.27
C ASN A 276 8.87 -1.47 5.23
N HIS A 277 8.29 -1.29 6.42
CA HIS A 277 6.89 -0.95 6.72
C HIS A 277 5.81 -1.65 5.87
N PRO A 278 5.11 -2.66 6.42
CA PRO A 278 4.12 -3.43 5.68
C PRO A 278 2.76 -2.75 5.59
N ASP A 279 2.10 -2.90 4.44
CA ASP A 279 0.65 -3.04 4.37
C ASP A 279 0.28 -4.33 3.68
N VAL A 280 -0.84 -4.92 4.09
CA VAL A 280 -1.32 -6.19 3.53
C VAL A 280 -2.77 -6.05 3.12
N LEU A 281 -3.01 -6.27 1.83
CA LEU A 281 -4.35 -6.38 1.28
C LEU A 281 -4.67 -7.85 0.99
N VAL A 282 -5.61 -8.40 1.73
CA VAL A 282 -6.24 -9.68 1.39
C VAL A 282 -7.33 -9.40 0.37
N ASN A 283 -7.18 -9.94 -0.84
CA ASN A 283 -8.17 -9.82 -1.91
C ASN A 283 -8.51 -11.20 -2.45
N GLU A 284 -9.77 -11.58 -2.30
CA GLU A 284 -10.24 -12.95 -2.53
C GLU A 284 -9.47 -13.95 -1.65
N ASP A 285 -8.73 -14.90 -2.23
CA ASP A 285 -7.97 -15.90 -1.49
C ASP A 285 -6.46 -15.60 -1.39
N LYS A 286 -6.00 -14.50 -1.99
CA LYS A 286 -4.61 -14.04 -2.01
C LYS A 286 -4.35 -12.93 -1.01
N ALA A 287 -3.09 -12.81 -0.58
CA ALA A 287 -2.61 -11.72 0.25
C ALA A 287 -1.44 -11.02 -0.44
N TYR A 288 -1.54 -9.70 -0.57
CA TYR A 288 -0.58 -8.85 -1.26
C TYR A 288 0.13 -7.96 -0.23
N LEU A 289 1.46 -8.07 -0.16
CA LEU A 289 2.30 -7.25 0.71
C LEU A 289 2.82 -6.05 -0.07
N PHE A 290 2.39 -4.86 0.34
CA PHE A 290 2.94 -3.59 -0.06
C PHE A 290 4.01 -3.18 0.96
N TYR A 291 5.14 -2.70 0.49
CA TYR A 291 6.27 -2.30 1.33
C TYR A 291 7.11 -1.27 0.58
N PHE A 292 8.04 -0.60 1.25
CA PHE A 292 8.96 0.30 0.59
C PHE A 292 10.42 -0.07 0.86
N THR A 293 11.29 0.41 -0.02
CA THR A 293 12.75 0.33 0.13
C THR A 293 13.35 1.72 0.08
N HIS A 294 14.57 1.85 0.60
CA HIS A 294 15.47 2.97 0.29
C HIS A 294 16.57 2.46 -0.62
N PRO A 295 16.41 2.54 -1.96
CA PRO A 295 17.26 1.81 -2.89
C PRO A 295 18.76 2.11 -2.75
N GLY A 296 19.13 3.35 -2.42
CA GLY A 296 20.52 3.73 -2.24
C GLY A 296 21.13 3.39 -0.88
N LYS A 297 20.35 2.86 0.09
CA LYS A 297 20.87 2.39 1.40
C LYS A 297 21.54 1.01 1.28
N THR A 298 22.58 0.95 0.47
CA THR A 298 23.42 -0.24 0.29
C THR A 298 24.52 -0.32 1.35
N PRO A 299 25.17 -1.48 1.54
CA PRO A 299 26.34 -1.60 2.42
C PRO A 299 27.45 -0.59 2.12
N GLU A 300 27.66 -0.24 0.84
CA GLU A 300 28.72 0.68 0.37
C GLU A 300 28.42 2.16 0.67
N ASN A 301 27.14 2.50 0.87
CA ASN A 301 26.68 3.86 1.20
C ASN A 301 26.29 4.02 2.67
N LYS A 302 26.68 3.08 3.53
CA LYS A 302 26.36 3.12 4.96
C LYS A 302 26.81 4.45 5.59
N GLY A 303 25.88 5.13 6.24
CA GLY A 303 26.12 6.41 6.92
C GLY A 303 26.14 7.64 6.02
N LYS A 304 25.99 7.48 4.69
CA LYS A 304 25.83 8.63 3.79
C LYS A 304 24.39 9.13 3.79
N ASP A 305 24.24 10.43 3.88
CA ASP A 305 22.95 11.10 3.80
C ASP A 305 22.90 11.93 2.51
N THR A 306 22.31 11.36 1.46
CA THR A 306 22.22 11.94 0.12
C THR A 306 20.83 11.68 -0.44
N TYR A 307 20.47 12.37 -1.53
CA TYR A 307 19.25 12.07 -2.27
C TYR A 307 19.05 10.55 -2.52
N GLU A 308 20.09 9.85 -2.97
CA GLU A 308 20.01 8.41 -3.27
C GLU A 308 19.74 7.55 -2.03
N THR A 309 20.27 7.91 -0.86
CA THR A 309 20.01 7.17 0.39
C THR A 309 18.70 7.58 1.05
N ARG A 310 18.13 8.73 0.67
CA ARG A 310 16.85 9.25 1.16
C ARG A 310 15.66 8.77 0.35
N ARG A 311 15.79 8.71 -0.99
CA ARG A 311 14.68 8.34 -1.88
C ARG A 311 14.09 6.98 -1.52
N SER A 312 12.80 6.83 -1.76
CA SER A 312 12.10 5.59 -1.48
C SER A 312 11.05 5.26 -2.52
N THR A 313 10.87 3.96 -2.72
CA THR A 313 10.00 3.41 -3.75
C THR A 313 9.14 2.32 -3.14
N ILE A 314 7.87 2.27 -3.53
CA ILE A 314 6.94 1.26 -3.06
C ILE A 314 6.98 0.06 -4.01
N HIS A 315 6.90 -1.13 -3.43
CA HIS A 315 6.98 -2.43 -4.09
C HIS A 315 5.81 -3.31 -3.67
N LEU A 316 5.63 -4.40 -4.41
CA LEU A 316 4.59 -5.39 -4.19
C LEU A 316 5.16 -6.80 -4.29
N ALA A 317 4.74 -7.65 -3.36
CA ALA A 317 4.94 -9.08 -3.42
C ALA A 317 3.65 -9.84 -3.04
N GLU A 318 3.50 -11.05 -3.55
CA GLU A 318 2.45 -11.98 -3.08
C GLU A 318 2.98 -12.74 -1.86
N LEU A 319 2.19 -12.79 -0.79
CA LEU A 319 2.46 -13.63 0.37
C LEU A 319 2.03 -15.06 0.09
N GLU A 320 2.89 -16.01 0.43
CA GLU A 320 2.61 -17.44 0.28
C GLU A 320 2.70 -18.12 1.67
N LEU A 321 1.96 -19.21 1.85
CA LEU A 321 2.01 -20.01 3.07
C LEU A 321 2.59 -21.38 2.73
N VAL A 322 3.79 -21.68 3.23
CA VAL A 322 4.50 -22.95 2.98
C VAL A 322 4.78 -23.61 4.32
N ASN A 323 4.28 -24.83 4.52
CA ASN A 323 4.44 -25.58 5.78
C ASN A 323 4.01 -24.81 7.03
N GLY A 324 3.03 -23.90 6.88
CA GLY A 324 2.51 -23.08 7.98
C GLY A 324 3.28 -21.80 8.26
N GLU A 325 4.40 -21.55 7.56
CA GLU A 325 5.19 -20.32 7.60
C GLU A 325 4.81 -19.38 6.45
N MET A 326 4.74 -18.09 6.75
CA MET A 326 4.55 -17.05 5.76
C MET A 326 5.88 -16.72 5.09
N ILE A 327 5.89 -16.79 3.76
CA ILE A 327 7.05 -16.47 2.94
C ILE A 327 6.69 -15.39 1.92
N CYS A 328 7.72 -14.75 1.36
CA CYS A 328 7.56 -13.68 0.39
C CYS A 328 8.67 -13.77 -0.66
N ASN A 329 8.33 -14.23 -1.87
CA ASN A 329 9.27 -14.21 -2.99
C ASN A 329 9.12 -12.90 -3.78
N ARG A 330 9.83 -11.85 -3.33
CA ARG A 330 9.83 -10.51 -3.96
C ARG A 330 10.30 -10.50 -5.42
N ASN A 331 11.10 -11.48 -5.84
CA ASN A 331 11.63 -11.54 -7.21
C ASN A 331 10.60 -12.08 -8.22
N LYS A 332 9.61 -12.86 -7.75
CA LYS A 332 8.53 -13.40 -8.59
C LYS A 332 7.65 -12.27 -9.14
N ALA A 333 7.31 -12.32 -10.43
CA ALA A 333 6.34 -11.41 -11.01
C ALA A 333 4.98 -11.58 -10.30
N VAL A 334 4.32 -10.48 -9.96
CA VAL A 334 3.04 -10.52 -9.25
C VAL A 334 1.92 -10.31 -10.24
N GLU A 335 1.10 -11.35 -10.44
CA GLU A 335 -0.16 -11.21 -11.17
C GLU A 335 -1.24 -10.71 -10.20
N ILE A 336 -1.74 -9.50 -10.44
CA ILE A 336 -2.69 -8.80 -9.59
C ILE A 336 -3.85 -8.23 -10.41
N ASN A 337 -5.07 -8.47 -9.94
CA ASN A 337 -6.27 -7.88 -10.51
C ASN A 337 -7.28 -7.66 -9.38
N LEU A 338 -7.01 -6.64 -8.58
CA LEU A 338 -7.73 -6.34 -7.35
C LEU A 338 -9.23 -6.14 -7.62
N LYS A 339 -10.04 -6.99 -6.99
CA LYS A 339 -11.50 -6.95 -7.08
C LYS A 339 -12.07 -6.10 -5.96
N LYS A 340 -13.01 -5.22 -6.30
CA LYS A 340 -13.78 -4.46 -5.29
C LYS A 340 -14.23 -5.38 -4.13
N PRO A 341 -14.10 -4.96 -2.87
CA PRO A 341 -14.59 -5.74 -1.75
C PRO A 341 -16.07 -6.10 -1.90
N LYS A 342 -16.43 -7.32 -1.49
CA LYS A 342 -17.85 -7.73 -1.41
C LYS A 342 -18.51 -6.97 -0.27
N LYS A 343 -19.79 -6.61 -0.45
CA LYS A 343 -20.58 -5.89 0.56
C LYS A 343 -20.81 -6.72 1.81
#